data_AF-A0A966D391-F1
#
_entry.id   AF-A0A966D391-F1
#
_cell.length_a   1.000
_cell.length_b   1.000
_cell.length_c   1.000
_cell.angle_alpha   90.00
_cell.angle_beta   90.00
_cell.angle_gamma   90.00
#
_symmetry.space_group_name_H-M   'P 1'
#
loop_
_entity.id
_entity.type
_entity.pdbx_description
1 polymer ?
#
loop_
_entity_poly.entity_id
_entity_poly.type
_entity_poly.pdbx_seq_one_letter_code
_entity_poly.pdbx_strand_id
1 'polypeptide(L)' 'MIILVILVFALLALSDFPPLIRDKKWYEVIVLSALYLLVVTLASLQTLGVTLPSPVKGAQTLIVDVLKLGYPAP' A
#
# COMPACT_ATOMS: atom_id res chain seq x y z
N MET A 1 7.43 -7.52 14.79
CA MET A 1 6.31 -6.99 13.97
C MET A 1 6.32 -7.54 12.55
N ILE A 2 7.46 -7.57 11.85
CA ILE A 2 7.57 -8.12 10.48
C ILE A 2 7.04 -9.56 10.31
N ILE A 3 7.27 -10.45 11.29
CA ILE A 3 6.76 -11.83 11.23
C ILE A 3 5.22 -11.86 11.17
N LEU A 4 4.55 -10.98 11.92
CA LEU A 4 3.09 -10.86 11.88
C LEU A 4 2.60 -10.34 10.53
N VAL A 5 3.31 -9.36 9.94
CA VAL A 5 3.00 -8.85 8.60
C VAL A 5 3.06 -9.99 7.59
N ILE A 6 4.17 -10.73 7.55
CA ILE A 6 4.34 -11.86 6.63
C ILE A 6 3.25 -12.92 6.85
N LEU A 7 2.90 -13.23 8.11
CA LEU A 7 1.88 -14.22 8.43
C LEU A 7 0.49 -13.81 7.94
N VAL A 8 0.10 -12.55 8.13
CA VAL A 8 -1.18 -12.02 7.64
C VAL A 8 -1.23 -12.05 6.11
N PHE A 9 -0.17 -11.60 5.44
CA PHE A 9 -0.09 -11.66 3.98
C PHE A 9 -0.09 -13.10 3.45
N ALA A 10 0.54 -14.04 4.15
CA ALA A 10 0.49 -15.45 3.76
C ALA A 10 -0.92 -16.04 3.88
N LEU A 11 -1.66 -15.73 4.95
CA LEU A 11 -3.05 -16.18 5.12
C LEU A 11 -3.98 -15.58 4.07
N LEU A 12 -3.86 -14.28 3.79
CA LEU A 12 -4.64 -13.62 2.75
C LEU A 12 -4.29 -14.23 1.37
N ALA A 13 -3.00 -14.43 1.08
CA ALA A 13 -2.59 -15.03 -0.19
C ALA A 13 -3.16 -16.45 -0.35
N LEU A 14 -3.21 -17.23 0.72
CA LEU A 14 -3.79 -18.58 0.72
C LEU A 14 -5.32 -18.58 0.56
N SER A 15 -5.99 -17.46 0.84
CA SER A 15 -7.43 -17.29 0.57
C SER A 15 -7.68 -16.78 -0.85
N ASP A 16 -6.89 -15.80 -1.30
CA ASP A 16 -7.16 -15.06 -2.53
C ASP A 16 -6.57 -15.72 -3.79
N PHE A 17 -5.42 -16.38 -3.69
CA PHE A 17 -4.74 -16.96 -4.87
C PHE A 17 -5.35 -18.29 -5.35
N PRO A 18 -5.75 -19.25 -4.48
CA PRO A 18 -6.31 -20.51 -4.95
C PRO A 18 -7.53 -20.40 -5.87
N PRO A 19 -8.54 -19.53 -5.60
CA PRO A 19 -9.66 -19.38 -6.51
C PRO A 19 -9.23 -18.81 -7.86
N LEU A 20 -8.34 -17.81 -7.88
CA LEU A 20 -7.83 -17.20 -9.12
C LEU A 20 -7.00 -18.17 -9.97
N ILE A 21 -6.17 -18.99 -9.33
CA ILE A 21 -5.37 -20.02 -10.02
C ILE A 21 -6.28 -21.13 -10.56
N ARG A 22 -7.31 -21.52 -9.79
CA ARG A 22 -8.30 -22.53 -10.22
C ARG A 22 -9.07 -22.10 -11.46
N ASP A 23 -9.43 -20.82 -11.54
CA ASP A 23 -10.15 -20.26 -12.70
C ASP A 23 -9.22 -19.86 -13.86
N LYS A 24 -7.91 -20.19 -13.78
CA LYS A 24 -6.86 -19.85 -14.78
C LYS A 24 -6.80 -18.37 -15.12
N LYS A 25 -7.16 -17.50 -14.18
CA LYS A 25 -7.19 -16.05 -14.38
C LYS A 25 -5.82 -15.42 -14.13
N TRP A 26 -4.86 -15.76 -14.99
CA TRP A 26 -3.47 -15.33 -14.86
C TRP A 26 -3.29 -13.81 -14.82
N TYR A 27 -4.14 -13.06 -15.52
CA TYR A 27 -4.13 -11.60 -15.47
C TYR A 27 -4.48 -11.07 -14.07
N GLU A 28 -5.55 -11.61 -13.46
CA GLU A 28 -5.95 -11.23 -12.10
C GLU A 28 -4.89 -11.62 -11.06
N VAL A 29 -4.23 -12.77 -11.24
CA VAL A 29 -3.12 -13.21 -10.39
C VAL A 29 -1.94 -12.22 -10.45
N ILE A 30 -1.60 -11.73 -11.64
CA ILE A 30 -0.49 -10.77 -11.81
C ILE A 30 -0.82 -9.44 -11.15
N VAL A 31 -2.04 -8.91 -11.35
CA VAL A 31 -2.48 -7.65 -10.73
C VAL A 31 -2.51 -7.79 -9.21
N LEU A 32 -3.06 -8.88 -8.69
CA LEU A 32 -3.12 -9.14 -7.25
C LEU A 32 -1.71 -9.27 -6.66
N SER A 33 -0.81 -10.01 -7.32
CA SER A 33 0.58 -10.16 -6.90
C SER A 33 1.33 -8.82 -6.86
N ALA A 34 1.15 -7.97 -7.88
CA ALA A 34 1.72 -6.63 -7.89
C ALA A 34 1.20 -5.77 -6.72
N LEU A 35 -0.09 -5.87 -6.41
CA LEU A 35 -0.71 -5.15 -5.30
C LEU A 35 -0.18 -5.67 -3.95
N TYR A 36 -0.09 -6.99 -3.78
CA TYR A 36 0.51 -7.63 -2.60
C TYR A 36 1.94 -7.16 -2.37
N LEU A 37 2.77 -7.18 -3.41
CA LEU A 37 4.15 -6.70 -3.34
C LEU A 37 4.22 -5.24 -2.90
N LEU A 38 3.34 -4.38 -3.44
CA LEU A 38 3.27 -2.98 -3.07
C LEU A 38 2.95 -2.81 -1.58
N VAL A 39 1.89 -3.46 -1.09
CA VAL A 39 1.48 -3.31 0.31
C VAL A 39 2.49 -3.94 1.27
N VAL A 40 3.08 -5.10 0.93
CA VAL A 40 4.16 -5.70 1.74
C VAL A 40 5.37 -4.78 1.82
N THR A 41 5.73 -4.12 0.71
CA THR A 41 6.83 -3.16 0.69
C THR A 41 6.53 -1.97 1.58
N LEU A 42 5.33 -1.38 1.47
CA LEU A 42 4.89 -0.28 2.33
C LEU A 42 4.84 -0.66 3.80
N ALA A 43 4.28 -1.83 4.12
CA ALA A 43 4.21 -2.34 5.48
C ALA A 43 5.60 -2.59 6.05
N SER A 44 6.52 -3.14 5.25
CA SER A 44 7.92 -3.35 5.65
C SER A 44 8.62 -2.02 5.91
N LEU A 45 8.50 -1.03 5.01
CA LEU A 45 9.02 0.32 5.20
C LEU A 45 8.49 0.96 6.49
N GLN A 46 7.18 0.84 6.74
CA GLN A 46 6.56 1.35 7.96
C GLN A 46 7.10 0.65 9.22
N THR A 47 7.32 -0.66 9.19
CA THR A 47 7.90 -1.39 10.33
C THR A 47 9.38 -1.08 10.57
N LEU A 48 10.11 -0.67 9.54
CA LEU A 48 11.51 -0.22 9.64
C LEU A 48 11.61 1.21 10.19
N GLY A 49 10.49 1.84 10.54
CA GLY A 49 10.47 3.20 11.07
C GLY A 49 10.70 4.26 10.01
N VAL A 50 10.62 3.91 8.72
CA VAL A 50 10.61 4.90 7.65
C VAL A 50 9.35 5.73 7.82
N THR A 51 9.52 7.00 8.15
CA THR A 51 8.43 7.95 8.27
C THR A 51 7.85 8.19 6.89
N LEU A 52 6.85 7.38 6.52
CA LEU A 52 6.06 7.66 5.33
C LEU A 52 5.39 9.02 5.56
N PRO A 53 5.73 10.06 4.76
CA PRO A 53 5.07 11.35 4.90
C PRO A 53 3.57 11.11 4.72
N SER A 54 2.77 11.60 5.67
CA SER A 54 1.32 11.45 5.59
C SER A 54 0.84 11.93 4.22
N PRO A 55 0.00 11.15 3.49
CA PRO A 55 -0.59 11.59 2.23
C PRO A 55 -1.29 12.93 2.35
N VAL A 56 -1.81 13.24 3.55
CA VAL A 56 -2.44 14.53 3.89
C VAL A 56 -1.42 15.67 3.83
N LYS A 57 -0.18 15.46 4.30
CA LYS A 57 0.89 16.44 4.17
C LYS A 57 1.29 16.64 2.71
N GLY A 58 1.38 15.55 1.93
CA GLY A 58 1.66 15.64 0.50
C GLY A 58 0.57 16.39 -0.27
N ALA A 59 -0.70 16.09 0.01
CA ALA A 59 -1.84 16.82 -0.55
C ALA A 59 -1.85 18.29 -0.11
N GLN A 60 -1.50 18.58 1.14
CA GLN A 60 -1.37 19.94 1.66
C GLN A 60 -0.27 20.71 0.91
N THR A 61 0.90 20.12 0.67
CA THR A 61 1.97 20.72 -0.15
C THR A 61 1.49 20.99 -1.58
N LEU A 62 0.76 20.06 -2.22
CA LEU A 62 0.21 20.31 -3.55
C LEU A 62 -0.83 21.44 -3.57
N ILE A 63 -1.73 21.49 -2.58
CA ILE A 63 -2.81 22.48 -2.53
C ILE A 63 -2.27 23.87 -2.14
N VAL A 64 -1.36 23.93 -1.17
CA VAL A 64 -0.83 25.17 -0.61
C VAL A 64 0.35 25.69 -1.44
N ASP A 65 1.31 24.85 -1.83
CA ASP A 65 2.52 25.31 -2.51
C ASP A 65 2.37 25.36 -4.04
N VAL A 66 1.66 24.38 -4.64
CA VAL A 66 1.49 24.35 -6.11
C VAL A 66 0.25 25.12 -6.54
N LEU A 67 -0.90 24.86 -5.93
CA LEU A 67 -2.16 25.53 -6.30
C LEU A 67 -2.34 26.89 -5.61
N LYS A 68 -1.55 27.21 -4.57
CA LYS A 68 -1.68 28.46 -3.78
C LYS A 68 -3.09 28.72 -3.25
N LEU A 69 -3.87 27.66 -3.05
CA LEU A 69 -5.23 27.73 -2.50
C LEU A 69 -5.21 27.67 -0.96
N GLY A 70 -4.03 27.78 -0.35
CA GLY A 70 -3.87 27.84 1.10
C GLY A 70 -4.42 29.14 1.67
N TYR A 71 -5.32 29.03 2.64
CA TYR A 71 -5.72 30.16 3.46
C TYR A 71 -4.51 30.66 4.28
N PRO A 72 -4.27 31.98 4.37
CA PRO A 72 -3.28 32.50 5.29
C PRO A 72 -3.65 32.05 6.71
N ALA A 73 -2.67 31.49 7.43
CA ALA A 73 -2.84 31.16 8.84
C ALA A 73 -3.20 32.44 9.62
N PRO A 74 -4.10 32.36 10.62
CA PRO A 74 -4.42 33.50 11.49
C PRO A 74 -3.23 33.94 12.33
#